data_AF-A0A3B8NNT3-F1
#
_entry.id   AF-A0A3B8NNT3-F1
#
_cell.length_a   1.000
_cell.length_b   1.000
_cell.length_c   1.000
_cell.angle_alpha   90.00
_cell.angle_beta   90.00
_cell.angle_gamma   90.00
#
_symmetry.space_group_name_H-M   'P 1'
#
loop_
_entity.id
_entity.type
_entity.pdbx_description
1 polymer ?
#
loop_
_entity_poly.entity_id
_entity_poly.type
_entity_poly.pdbx_seq_one_letter_code
_entity_poly.pdbx_strand_id
1 'polypeptide(L)' 'MTPRKAEPRTKLVSVTFTEDEYEAVKKAALMTDRSLAALVRWAAIKYLREIDLLPSGEEFGKEKVDDEKLV' A
#
# COMPACT_ATOMS: atom_id res chain seq x y z
N MET A 1 14.08 -21.70 20.11
CA MET A 1 14.39 -20.49 19.33
C MET A 1 13.07 -19.87 18.89
N THR A 2 12.72 -18.68 19.39
CA THR A 2 11.44 -18.02 19.08
C THR A 2 11.46 -17.59 17.60
N PRO A 3 10.44 -17.94 16.79
CA PRO A 3 10.37 -17.48 15.40
C PRO A 3 10.31 -15.95 15.41
N ARG A 4 11.30 -15.31 14.78
CA ARG A 4 11.31 -13.86 14.60
C ARG A 4 10.07 -13.50 13.78
N LYS A 5 9.15 -12.74 14.37
CA LYS A 5 8.03 -12.13 13.63
C LYS A 5 8.63 -11.44 12.40
N ALA A 6 8.21 -11.85 11.21
CA ALA A 6 8.64 -11.21 9.97
C ALA A 6 8.43 -9.71 10.11
N GLU A 7 9.48 -8.92 9.87
CA GLU A 7 9.37 -7.47 9.89
C GLU A 7 8.25 -7.03 8.93
N PRO A 8 7.48 -5.98 9.28
CA PRO A 8 6.49 -5.46 8.35
C PRO A 8 7.19 -5.12 7.02
N ARG A 9 6.78 -5.77 5.92
CA ARG A 9 7.32 -5.61 4.56
C ARG A 9 7.19 -4.17 4.02
N THR A 10 6.62 -3.24 4.79
CA THR A 10 6.38 -1.85 4.43
C THR A 10 7.61 -0.99 4.73
N LYS A 11 8.10 -0.28 3.71
CA LYS A 11 9.18 0.72 3.85
C LYS A 11 8.57 2.11 4.04
N LEU A 12 9.15 2.90 4.95
CA LEU A 12 8.81 4.31 5.11
C LEU A 12 9.47 5.11 3.99
N VAL A 13 8.70 5.98 3.34
CA VAL A 13 9.17 6.87 2.28
C VAL A 13 8.65 8.27 2.59
N SER A 14 9.55 9.26 2.58
CA SER A 14 9.18 10.67 2.67
C SER A 14 8.90 11.21 1.27
N VAL A 15 7.83 11.99 1.15
CA VAL A 15 7.45 12.68 -0.09
C VAL A 15 7.28 14.17 0.21
N THR A 16 7.58 15.01 -0.77
CA THR A 16 7.44 16.46 -0.66
C THR A 16 6.31 16.91 -1.58
N PHE A 17 5.46 17.78 -1.05
CA PHE A 17 4.38 18.43 -1.78
C PHE A 17 4.53 19.94 -1.65
N THR A 18 4.05 20.68 -2.64
CA THR A 18 3.71 22.10 -2.44
C THR A 18 2.55 22.22 -1.44
N GLU A 19 2.34 23.42 -0.90
CA GLU A 19 1.27 23.67 0.07
C GLU A 19 -0.12 23.36 -0.51
N ASP A 20 -0.37 23.82 -1.74
CA ASP A 20 -1.64 23.58 -2.46
C ASP A 20 -1.89 22.09 -2.72
N GLU A 21 -0.86 21.35 -3.13
CA GLU A 21 -0.94 19.90 -3.33
C GLU A 21 -1.22 19.18 -2.00
N TYR A 22 -0.56 19.59 -0.91
CA TYR A 22 -0.76 18.98 0.40
C TYR A 22 -2.19 19.19 0.91
N GLU A 23 -2.75 20.40 0.80
CA GLU A 23 -4.13 20.68 1.21
C GLU A 23 -5.14 19.93 0.33
N ALA A 24 -4.88 19.79 -0.98
CA ALA A 24 -5.70 18.96 -1.86
C ALA A 24 -5.68 17.48 -1.45
N VAL A 25 -4.50 16.92 -1.14
CA VAL A 25 -4.35 15.53 -0.65
C VAL A 25 -5.08 15.34 0.67
N LYS A 26 -4.96 16.28 1.60
CA LYS A 26 -5.64 16.26 2.90
C LYS A 26 -7.15 16.29 2.74
N LYS A 27 -7.69 17.15 1.87
CA LYS A 27 -9.11 17.20 1.56
C LYS A 27 -9.60 15.87 0.95
N ALA A 28 -8.86 15.32 -0.01
CA ALA A 28 -9.21 14.04 -0.62
C ALA A 28 -9.17 12.87 0.38
N ALA A 29 -8.23 12.90 1.33
CA ALA A 29 -8.13 11.88 2.39
C ALA A 29 -9.37 11.90 3.28
N LEU A 30 -9.83 13.09 3.69
CA LEU A 30 -11.07 13.27 4.45
C LEU A 30 -12.31 12.82 3.67
N MET A 31 -12.40 13.18 2.38
CA MET A 31 -13.54 12.79 1.54
C MET A 31 -13.65 11.27 1.31
N THR A 32 -12.53 10.55 1.43
CA THR A 32 -12.46 9.11 1.16
C THR A 32 -12.35 8.26 2.42
N ASP A 33 -12.42 8.89 3.61
CA ASP A 33 -12.21 8.27 4.93
C ASP A 33 -10.91 7.44 4.99
N ARG A 34 -9.82 8.00 4.44
CA ARG A 34 -8.50 7.38 4.39
C ARG A 34 -7.50 8.19 5.19
N SER A 35 -6.51 7.51 5.76
CA SER A 35 -5.29 8.20 6.21
C SER A 35 -4.54 8.76 5.00
N LEU A 36 -3.76 9.83 5.21
CA LEU A 36 -2.90 10.42 4.17
C LEU A 36 -2.01 9.36 3.50
N ALA A 37 -1.37 8.51 4.30
CA ALA A 37 -0.53 7.42 3.80
C ALA A 37 -1.32 6.40 2.96
N ALA A 38 -2.54 6.05 3.37
CA ALA A 38 -3.40 5.13 2.63
C ALA A 38 -3.87 5.70 1.29
N LEU A 39 -4.18 7.00 1.25
CA LEU A 39 -4.55 7.69 0.02
C LEU A 39 -3.36 7.75 -0.95
N VAL A 40 -2.19 8.20 -0.49
CA VAL A 40 -0.97 8.28 -1.31
C VAL A 40 -0.58 6.90 -1.84
N ARG A 41 -0.64 5.86 -1.01
CA ARG A 41 -0.41 4.48 -1.44
C ARG A 41 -1.40 4.03 -2.52
N TRP A 42 -2.68 4.33 -2.34
CA TRP A 42 -3.70 3.95 -3.32
C TRP A 42 -3.48 4.66 -4.67
N ALA A 43 -3.20 5.97 -4.64
CA ALA A 43 -2.95 6.76 -5.83
C ALA A 43 -1.69 6.27 -6.57
N ALA A 44 -0.60 6.00 -5.85
CA ALA A 44 0.63 5.45 -6.43
C ALA A 44 0.39 4.08 -7.07
N ILE A 45 -0.30 3.15 -6.40
CA ILE A 45 -0.61 1.83 -6.97
C ILE A 45 -1.52 1.96 -8.20
N LYS A 46 -2.51 2.85 -8.16
CA LYS A 46 -3.40 3.10 -9.29
C LYS A 46 -2.60 3.55 -10.51
N TYR A 47 -1.74 4.56 -10.34
CA TYR A 47 -0.89 5.07 -11.42
C TYR A 47 0.07 4.00 -11.95
N LEU A 48 0.75 3.25 -11.07
CA LEU A 48 1.67 2.18 -11.48
C LEU A 48 0.97 1.07 -12.28
N ARG A 49 -0.30 0.79 -12.01
CA ARG A 49 -1.11 -0.13 -12.81
C ARG A 49 -1.50 0.47 -14.17
N GLU A 50 -1.79 1.77 -14.22
CA GLU A 50 -2.10 2.46 -15.49
C GLU A 50 -0.90 2.45 -16.46
N ILE A 51 0.33 2.34 -15.95
CA ILE A 51 1.56 2.26 -16.73
C ILE A 51 2.19 0.86 -16.77
N ASP A 52 1.42 -0.18 -16.44
CA ASP A 52 1.82 -1.60 -16.49
C ASP A 52 3.08 -1.98 -15.66
N LEU A 53 3.43 -1.18 -14.65
CA LEU A 53 4.52 -1.47 -13.71
C LEU A 53 4.09 -2.31 -12.50
N LEU A 54 2.78 -2.47 -12.30
CA LEU A 54 2.21 -3.38 -11.31
C LEU A 54 1.05 -4.17 -11.93
N PRO A 55 0.89 -5.47 -11.57
CA PRO A 55 -0.21 -6.28 -12.08
C PRO A 55 -1.57 -5.73 -11.62
N SER A 56 -2.54 -5.83 -12.53
CA SER A 56 -3.94 -5.44 -12.31
C SER A 56 -4.67 -6.47 -11.46
N GLY A 57 -4.44 -6.45 -10.15
CA GLY A 57 -5.38 -6.87 -9.09
C GLY A 57 -5.84 -8.33 -8.98
N GLU A 58 -5.88 -9.14 -10.05
CA GLU A 58 -6.38 -10.52 -9.99
C GLU A 58 -5.32 -11.52 -9.52
N GLU A 59 -4.04 -11.17 -9.54
CA GLU A 59 -2.95 -12.09 -9.15
C GLU A 59 -2.45 -11.91 -7.72
N PHE A 60 -2.85 -10.85 -7.00
CA PHE A 60 -2.36 -10.58 -5.63
C PHE A 60 -3.17 -11.27 -4.51
N GLY A 61 -4.07 -12.21 -4.87
CA GLY A 61 -4.97 -12.92 -3.95
C GLY A 61 -4.68 -14.42 -3.77
N LYS A 62 -3.57 -14.93 -4.32
CA LYS A 62 -3.14 -16.33 -4.11
C LYS A 62 -1.74 -16.39 -3.51
N GLU A 63 -1.49 -15.69 -2.41
CA GLU A 63 -0.45 -16.15 -1.48
C GLU A 63 -1.06 -17.41 -0.82
N LYS A 64 -0.77 -18.59 -1.42
CA LYS A 64 -1.07 -19.89 -0.82
C LYS A 64 -0.43 -19.88 0.56
N VAL A 65 -1.26 -19.81 1.59
CA VAL A 65 -0.87 -20.30 2.91
C VAL A 65 -0.84 -21.81 2.73
N ASP A 66 0.31 -22.34 2.35
CA ASP A 66 0.58 -23.77 2.49
C ASP A 66 0.60 -24.03 4.01
N ASP A 67 -0.55 -24.48 4.50
CA ASP A 67 -0.76 -25.04 5.83
C ASP A 67 0.08 -26.32 5.92
N GLU A 68 1.36 -26.18 6.26
CA GLU A 68 2.25 -27.31 6.51
C GLU A 68 1.90 -27.96 7.85
N LYS A 69 0.94 -28.88 7.77
CA LYS A 69 0.80 -30.14 8.52
C LYS A 69 1.22 -30.12 10.01
N LEU A 70 0.21 -30.07 10.89
CA LEU A 70 0.31 -30.66 12.23
C LEU A 70 0.55 -32.19 12.12
N VAL A 71 1.72 -32.65 12.55
CA VAL A 71 1.96 -33.99 13.11
C VAL A 71 2.81 -33.83 14.35
#